data_AF-A0A377L9Z1-F1
#
_entry.id   AF-A0A377L9Z1-F1
#
_cell.length_a   1.000
_cell.length_b   1.000
_cell.length_c   1.000
_cell.angle_alpha   90.00
_cell.angle_beta   90.00
_cell.angle_gamma   90.00
#
_symmetry.space_group_name_H-M   'P 1'
#
loop_
_entity.id
_entity.type
_entity.pdbx_description
1 polymer ?
#
loop_
_entity_poly.entity_id
_entity_poly.type
_entity_poly.pdbx_seq_one_letter_code
_entity_poly.pdbx_strand_id
1 'polypeptide(L)'
;MLNEAQNELELSEGSDDNEGIKERTSFRLERRVAAVGRQMGRGNGYLATIGAISPFVGLFGTVWGIMNSFIGIAQTQTTNLAVVAPGIAEALLATAIGLVAAIPAVVIYNVFARQIGGFKAMLGDVAAQVLLLQSRDLDLEASAAAHPVRVAQKLRAG
;
A
#
# COMPACT_ATOMS: atom_id res chain seq x y z
N MET A 1 -11.22 -10.89 9.21
CA MET A 1 -10.16 -11.82 9.66
C MET A 1 -10.75 -12.87 10.56
N LEU A 2 -11.41 -12.51 11.66
CA LEU A 2 -12.14 -13.47 12.50
C LEU A 2 -13.15 -14.31 11.70
N ASN A 3 -13.97 -13.68 10.86
CA ASN A 3 -14.90 -14.41 9.99
C ASN A 3 -14.22 -15.34 8.98
N GLU A 4 -12.98 -15.05 8.55
CA GLU A 4 -12.27 -15.95 7.61
C GLU A 4 -11.72 -17.18 8.33
N ALA A 5 -11.22 -17.01 9.55
CA ALA A 5 -10.80 -18.12 10.41
C ALA A 5 -12.00 -18.98 10.85
N GLN A 6 -13.11 -18.35 11.25
CA GLN A 6 -14.34 -19.06 11.62
C GLN A 6 -14.93 -19.83 10.43
N ASN A 7 -14.99 -19.23 9.24
CA ASN A 7 -15.46 -19.91 8.04
C ASN A 7 -14.56 -21.11 7.67
N GLU A 8 -13.24 -21.02 7.83
CA GLU A 8 -12.37 -22.19 7.59
C GLU A 8 -12.59 -23.30 8.64
N LEU A 9 -12.86 -22.96 9.89
CA LEU A 9 -13.22 -23.93 10.94
C LEU A 9 -14.57 -24.61 10.63
N GLU A 10 -15.59 -23.86 10.22
CA GLU A 10 -16.89 -24.40 9.78
C GLU A 10 -16.73 -25.33 8.56
N LEU A 11 -15.92 -24.93 7.58
CA LEU A 11 -15.62 -25.77 6.42
C LEU A 11 -14.83 -27.03 6.78
N SER A 12 -14.19 -27.06 7.95
CA SER A 12 -13.34 -28.15 8.42
C SER A 12 -13.96 -28.92 9.59
N GLU A 13 -15.24 -28.73 9.90
CA GLU A 13 -15.94 -29.28 11.07
C GLU A 13 -15.90 -30.82 11.17
N GLY A 14 -15.56 -31.53 10.08
CA GLY A 14 -15.36 -32.98 10.05
C GLY A 14 -13.94 -33.45 9.70
N SER A 15 -12.93 -32.57 9.78
CA SER A 15 -11.54 -32.89 9.44
C SER A 15 -10.67 -33.03 10.68
N ASP A 16 -9.97 -34.16 10.82
CA ASP A 16 -8.98 -34.39 11.90
C ASP A 16 -7.59 -33.79 11.58
N ASP A 17 -7.44 -33.15 10.43
CA ASP A 17 -6.17 -32.60 9.94
C ASP A 17 -5.95 -31.17 10.43
N ASN A 18 -5.54 -31.05 11.69
CA ASN A 18 -5.25 -29.76 12.32
C ASN A 18 -4.14 -28.98 11.61
N GLU A 19 -3.16 -29.67 11.01
CA GLU A 19 -2.07 -29.03 10.27
C GLU A 19 -2.60 -28.37 8.99
N GLY A 20 -3.43 -29.09 8.23
CA GLY A 20 -4.11 -28.55 7.05
C GLY A 20 -5.02 -27.37 7.35
N ILE A 21 -5.74 -27.36 8.49
CA ILE A 21 -6.58 -26.22 8.92
C ILE A 21 -5.71 -24.99 9.19
N LYS A 22 -4.57 -25.15 9.88
CA LYS A 22 -3.62 -24.06 10.18
C LYS A 22 -3.04 -23.49 8.88
N GLU A 23 -2.61 -24.34 7.95
CA GLU A 23 -2.05 -23.91 6.66
C GLU A 23 -3.05 -23.12 5.81
N ARG A 24 -4.28 -23.64 5.66
CA ARG A 24 -5.33 -22.97 4.88
C ARG A 24 -5.73 -21.63 5.49
N THR A 25 -5.86 -21.57 6.81
CA THR A 25 -6.20 -20.32 7.51
C THR A 25 -5.08 -19.30 7.35
N SER A 26 -3.81 -19.71 7.51
CA SER A 26 -2.64 -18.86 7.28
C SER A 26 -2.66 -18.28 5.87
N PHE A 27 -2.80 -19.14 4.86
CA PHE A 27 -2.84 -18.72 3.46
C PHE A 27 -3.98 -17.72 3.16
N ARG A 28 -5.18 -17.95 3.71
CA ARG A 28 -6.31 -17.03 3.55
C ARG A 28 -6.02 -15.67 4.16
N LEU A 29 -5.53 -15.64 5.41
CA LEU A 29 -5.22 -14.40 6.12
C LEU A 29 -4.10 -13.61 5.44
N GLU A 30 -3.01 -14.26 5.02
CA GLU A 30 -1.94 -13.61 4.25
C GLU A 30 -2.47 -12.99 2.96
N ARG A 31 -3.29 -13.74 2.21
CA ARG A 31 -3.92 -13.24 0.98
C ARG A 31 -4.84 -12.05 1.25
N ARG A 32 -5.55 -12.04 2.39
CA ARG A 32 -6.43 -10.95 2.79
C ARG A 32 -5.65 -9.70 3.20
N VAL A 33 -4.60 -9.83 4.00
CA VAL A 33 -3.68 -8.74 4.35
C VAL A 33 -3.11 -8.10 3.08
N ALA A 34 -2.63 -8.92 2.14
CA ALA A 34 -2.09 -8.45 0.88
C ALA A 34 -3.15 -7.74 0.02
N ALA A 35 -4.39 -8.24 -0.02
CA ALA A 35 -5.48 -7.62 -0.76
C ALA A 35 -5.86 -6.23 -0.20
N VAL A 36 -6.02 -6.11 1.12
CA VAL A 36 -6.29 -4.82 1.77
C VAL A 36 -5.14 -3.85 1.51
N GLY A 37 -3.90 -4.34 1.63
CA GLY A 37 -2.70 -3.57 1.35
C GLY A 37 -2.61 -3.02 -0.08
N ARG A 38 -3.11 -3.75 -1.09
CA ARG A 38 -3.21 -3.27 -2.48
C ARG A 38 -4.32 -2.23 -2.64
N GLN A 39 -5.47 -2.46 -2.01
CA GLN A 39 -6.61 -1.55 -2.09
C GLN A 39 -6.28 -0.17 -1.53
N MET A 40 -5.51 -0.10 -0.43
CA MET A 40 -5.04 1.17 0.15
C MET A 40 -4.03 1.91 -0.73
N GLY A 41 -3.28 1.20 -1.58
CA GLY A 41 -2.36 1.81 -2.53
C GLY A 41 -3.04 2.45 -3.74
N ARG A 42 -4.36 2.30 -3.89
CA ARG A 42 -5.11 2.83 -5.03
C ARG A 42 -5.02 4.37 -5.04
N GLY A 43 -4.70 4.93 -6.20
CA GLY A 43 -4.54 6.38 -6.38
C GLY A 43 -3.14 6.90 -6.07
N ASN A 44 -2.35 6.22 -5.22
CA ASN A 44 -0.98 6.64 -4.91
C ASN A 44 -0.06 6.57 -6.14
N GLY A 45 -0.39 5.70 -7.12
CA GLY A 45 0.29 5.67 -8.41
C GLY A 45 0.20 6.99 -9.18
N TYR A 46 -0.92 7.71 -9.12
CA TYR A 46 -1.05 9.01 -9.79
C TYR A 46 -0.13 10.06 -9.17
N LEU A 47 -0.04 10.10 -7.83
CA LEU A 47 0.87 11.01 -7.13
C LEU A 47 2.33 10.73 -7.49
N ALA A 48 2.72 9.45 -7.55
CA ALA A 48 4.05 9.05 -8.00
C ALA A 48 4.33 9.50 -9.43
N THR A 49 3.39 9.26 -10.35
CA THR A 49 3.52 9.66 -11.75
C THR A 49 3.61 11.17 -11.91
N ILE A 50 2.70 11.93 -11.29
CA ILE A 50 2.70 13.41 -11.32
C ILE A 50 4.03 13.92 -10.77
N GLY A 51 4.43 13.47 -9.58
CA GLY A 51 5.71 13.87 -8.97
C GLY A 51 6.92 13.59 -9.87
N ALA A 52 6.91 12.47 -10.60
CA ALA A 52 7.99 12.09 -11.50
C ALA A 52 8.01 12.90 -12.81
N ILE A 53 6.86 13.15 -13.45
CA ILE A 53 6.80 13.74 -14.78
C ILE A 53 6.66 15.28 -14.78
N SER A 54 6.07 15.87 -13.73
CA SER A 54 5.80 17.31 -13.65
C SER A 54 7.03 18.21 -13.87
N PRO A 55 8.24 17.89 -13.35
CA PRO A 55 9.44 18.70 -13.63
C PRO A 55 9.81 18.69 -15.12
N PHE A 56 9.64 17.54 -15.79
CA PHE A 56 9.94 17.40 -17.21
C PHE A 56 8.93 18.14 -18.09
N VAL A 57 7.67 18.17 -17.68
CA VAL A 57 6.65 19.01 -18.35
C VAL A 57 7.02 20.49 -18.25
N GLY A 58 7.49 20.95 -17.08
CA GLY A 58 7.97 22.32 -16.90
C GLY A 58 9.24 22.65 -17.70
N LEU A 59 10.19 21.70 -17.78
CA LEU A 59 11.39 21.81 -18.62
C LEU A 59 11.05 21.83 -20.11
N PHE A 60 10.05 21.06 -20.54
CA PHE A 60 9.56 21.14 -21.91
C PHE A 60 9.02 22.54 -22.23
N GLY A 61 8.27 23.13 -21.30
CA GLY A 61 7.77 24.50 -21.42
C GLY A 61 8.88 25.54 -21.55
N THR A 62 9.97 25.44 -20.78
CA THR A 62 11.11 26.36 -20.93
C THR A 62 11.77 26.23 -22.30
N VAL A 63 12.04 25.00 -22.75
CA VAL A 63 12.68 24.74 -24.04
C VAL A 63 11.84 25.33 -25.17
N TRP A 64 10.52 25.11 -25.14
CA TRP A 64 9.59 25.65 -26.12
C TRP A 64 9.54 27.18 -26.11
N GLY A 65 9.46 27.80 -24.94
CA GLY A 65 9.41 29.26 -24.81
C GLY A 65 10.71 29.94 -25.25
N ILE A 66 11.86 29.37 -24.91
CA ILE A 66 13.17 29.84 -25.35
C ILE A 66 13.30 29.70 -26.87
N MET A 67 12.88 28.57 -27.45
CA MET A 67 12.86 28.36 -28.90
C MET A 67 12.05 29.45 -29.62
N ASN A 68 10.83 29.73 -29.16
CA ASN A 68 10.00 30.78 -29.77
C ASN A 68 10.61 32.18 -29.62
N SER A 69 11.27 32.45 -28.49
CA SER A 69 12.00 33.70 -28.29
C SER A 69 13.12 33.88 -29.33
N PHE A 70 13.88 32.81 -29.62
CA PHE A 70 14.91 32.83 -30.67
C PHE A 70 14.33 32.98 -32.09
N ILE A 71 13.19 32.35 -32.39
CA ILE A 71 12.48 32.55 -33.66
C ILE A 71 12.08 34.02 -33.84
N GLY A 72 11.59 34.68 -32.78
CA GLY A 72 11.25 36.10 -32.80
C GLY A 72 12.45 37.01 -33.09
N ILE A 73 13.63 36.71 -32.54
CA ILE A 73 14.88 37.43 -32.86
C ILE A 73 15.22 37.28 -34.34
N ALA A 74 15.15 36.06 -34.86
CA ALA A 74 15.49 35.77 -36.26
C ALA A 74 14.56 36.51 -37.24
N GLN A 75 13.27 36.62 -36.93
CA GLN A 75 12.28 37.31 -37.78
C GLN A 75 12.38 38.83 -37.70
N THR A 76 12.57 39.38 -36.50
CA THR A 76 12.64 40.83 -36.29
C THR A 76 13.99 41.43 -36.73
N GLN A 77 15.03 40.60 -36.89
CA GLN A 77 16.40 41.03 -37.22
C GLN A 77 16.98 42.05 -36.21
N THR A 78 16.35 42.21 -35.05
CA THR A 78 16.82 43.08 -33.97
C THR A 78 17.29 42.23 -32.81
N THR A 79 18.45 42.57 -32.24
CA THR A 79 18.98 41.93 -31.02
C THR A 79 18.48 42.62 -29.75
N ASN A 80 17.42 43.42 -29.83
CA ASN A 80 16.91 44.14 -28.67
C ASN A 80 16.31 43.18 -27.64
N LEU A 81 17.05 42.97 -26.55
CA LEU A 81 16.67 42.08 -25.45
C LEU A 81 15.31 42.41 -24.83
N ALA A 82 14.87 43.67 -24.90
CA ALA A 82 13.57 44.08 -24.37
C ALA A 82 12.39 43.38 -25.06
N VAL A 83 12.55 42.98 -26.34
CA VAL A 83 11.49 42.33 -27.14
C VAL A 83 11.31 40.86 -26.75
N VAL A 84 12.37 40.19 -26.30
CA VAL A 84 12.35 38.75 -25.95
C VAL A 84 12.30 38.47 -24.46
N ALA A 85 12.60 39.46 -23.62
CA ALA A 85 12.57 39.32 -22.16
C ALA A 85 11.24 38.75 -21.63
N PRO A 86 10.06 39.14 -22.14
CA PRO A 86 8.79 38.54 -21.69
C PRO A 86 8.69 37.04 -22.00
N GLY A 87 9.07 36.61 -23.21
CA GLY A 87 9.00 35.20 -23.61
C GLY A 87 9.93 34.30 -22.80
N ILE A 88 11.12 34.80 -22.44
CA ILE A 88 12.04 34.08 -21.55
C ILE A 88 11.49 34.01 -20.13
N ALA A 89 10.86 35.08 -19.63
CA ALA A 89 10.23 35.07 -18.31
C ALA A 89 9.09 34.05 -18.22
N GLU A 90 8.22 33.98 -19.25
CA GLU A 90 7.15 32.96 -19.34
C GLU A 90 7.71 31.54 -19.44
N ALA A 91 8.80 31.36 -20.19
CA ALA A 91 9.51 30.09 -20.27
C ALA A 91 9.94 29.63 -18.86
N LEU A 92 10.63 30.48 -18.10
CA LEU A 92 11.09 30.18 -16.74
C LEU A 92 9.92 29.91 -15.78
N LEU A 93 8.79 30.61 -15.94
CA LEU A 93 7.58 30.36 -15.16
C LEU A 93 7.05 28.93 -15.38
N ALA A 94 7.15 28.38 -16.59
CA ALA A 94 6.72 26.99 -16.84
C ALA A 94 7.48 25.96 -15.99
N THR A 95 8.79 26.13 -15.80
CA THR A 95 9.57 25.27 -14.90
C THR A 95 9.17 25.47 -13.44
N ALA A 96 8.94 26.72 -13.01
CA ALA A 96 8.47 26.99 -11.65
C ALA A 96 7.13 26.29 -11.36
N ILE A 97 6.18 26.33 -12.30
CA ILE A 97 4.89 25.63 -12.17
C ILE A 97 5.10 24.10 -12.13
N GLY A 98 5.99 23.56 -12.96
CA GLY A 98 6.33 22.14 -12.95
C GLY A 98 6.85 21.67 -11.59
N LEU A 99 7.71 22.47 -10.94
CA LEU A 99 8.21 22.19 -9.59
C LEU A 99 7.13 22.33 -8.52
N VAL A 100 6.29 23.37 -8.61
CA VAL A 100 5.15 23.58 -7.69
C VAL A 100 4.13 22.44 -7.76
N ALA A 101 3.96 21.81 -8.92
CA ALA A 101 3.14 20.59 -9.05
C ALA A 101 3.86 19.33 -8.51
N ALA A 102 5.16 19.18 -8.79
CA ALA A 102 5.92 17.98 -8.44
C ALA A 102 6.16 17.82 -6.93
N ILE A 103 6.59 18.89 -6.26
CA ILE A 103 6.99 18.86 -4.84
C ILE A 103 5.84 18.35 -3.94
N PRO A 104 4.63 18.93 -3.96
CA PRO A 104 3.54 18.44 -3.11
C PRO A 104 3.13 17.01 -3.47
N ALA A 105 3.14 16.63 -4.75
CA ALA A 105 2.82 15.27 -5.18
C ALA A 105 3.78 14.23 -4.55
N VAL A 106 5.09 14.51 -4.58
CA VAL A 106 6.11 13.63 -3.97
C VAL A 106 6.00 13.58 -2.44
N VAL A 107 5.76 14.72 -1.79
CA VAL A 107 5.57 14.77 -0.33
C VAL A 107 4.36 13.94 0.09
N ILE A 108 3.21 14.13 -0.55
CA ILE A 108 1.98 13.39 -0.24
C ILE A 108 2.17 11.89 -0.52
N TYR A 109 2.79 11.53 -1.65
CA TYR A 109 3.14 10.15 -1.98
C TYR A 109 3.96 9.48 -0.86
N ASN A 110 5.00 10.16 -0.37
CA ASN A 110 5.87 9.62 0.68
C ASN A 110 5.14 9.47 2.02
N VAL A 111 4.28 10.43 2.38
CA VAL A 111 3.45 10.34 3.60
C VAL A 111 2.51 9.13 3.52
N PHE A 112 1.80 8.97 2.40
CA PHE A 112 0.90 7.81 2.22
C PHE A 112 1.65 6.49 2.12
N ALA A 113 2.81 6.44 1.47
CA ALA A 113 3.63 5.24 1.43
C ALA A 113 4.02 4.78 2.85
N ARG A 114 4.42 5.71 3.72
CA ARG A 114 4.76 5.41 5.12
C ARG A 114 3.53 4.99 5.93
N GLN A 115 2.40 5.69 5.80
CA GLN A 115 1.17 5.36 6.51
C GLN A 115 0.61 3.99 6.09
N ILE A 116 0.59 3.69 4.78
CA ILE A 116 0.15 2.39 4.27
C ILE A 116 1.08 1.28 4.75
N GLY A 117 2.39 1.52 4.79
CA GLY A 117 3.36 0.58 5.35
C GLY A 117 3.07 0.26 6.82
N GLY A 118 2.86 1.30 7.65
CA GLY A 118 2.51 1.12 9.07
C GLY A 118 1.19 0.38 9.27
N PHE A 119 0.16 0.70 8.47
CA PHE A 119 -1.12 0.01 8.55
C PHE A 119 -1.04 -1.46 8.11
N LYS A 120 -0.25 -1.78 7.08
CA LYS A 120 0.02 -3.16 6.67
C LYS A 120 0.70 -3.95 7.80
N ALA A 121 1.66 -3.35 8.50
CA ALA A 121 2.30 -3.98 9.65
C ALA A 121 1.29 -4.28 10.76
N MET A 122 0.48 -3.31 11.16
CA MET A 122 -0.59 -3.51 12.15
C MET A 122 -1.58 -4.62 11.73
N LEU A 123 -1.99 -4.65 10.46
CA LEU A 123 -2.84 -5.73 9.93
C LEU A 123 -2.16 -7.10 10.00
N GLY A 124 -0.86 -7.16 9.73
CA GLY A 124 -0.05 -8.36 9.86
C GLY A 124 0.01 -8.85 11.31
N ASP A 125 0.21 -7.95 12.27
CA ASP A 125 0.22 -8.28 13.70
C ASP A 125 -1.11 -8.89 14.15
N VAL A 126 -2.24 -8.29 13.72
CA VAL A 126 -3.57 -8.83 14.00
C VAL A 126 -3.78 -10.21 13.35
N ALA A 127 -3.36 -10.39 12.10
CA ALA A 127 -3.46 -11.68 11.42
C ALA A 127 -2.63 -12.76 12.14
N ALA A 128 -1.41 -12.44 12.56
CA ALA A 128 -0.55 -13.32 13.32
C ALA A 128 -1.17 -13.70 14.66
N GLN A 129 -1.79 -12.74 15.36
CA GLN A 129 -2.48 -13.02 16.62
C GLN A 129 -3.66 -13.98 16.43
N VAL A 130 -4.44 -13.85 15.34
CA VAL A 130 -5.52 -14.78 15.02
C VAL A 130 -4.98 -16.19 14.77
N LEU A 131 -3.88 -16.33 14.03
CA LEU A 131 -3.25 -17.63 13.77
C LEU A 131 -2.71 -18.28 15.05
N LEU A 132 -2.11 -17.50 15.94
CA LEU A 132 -1.63 -18.00 17.23
C LEU A 132 -2.77 -18.50 18.11
N LEU A 133 -3.89 -17.77 18.16
CA LEU A 133 -5.08 -18.20 18.91
C LEU A 133 -5.66 -19.48 18.32
N GLN A 134 -5.90 -19.52 17.01
CA GLN A 134 -6.44 -20.71 16.34
C GLN A 134 -5.51 -21.93 16.50
N SER A 135 -4.21 -21.76 16.32
CA SER A 135 -3.26 -22.86 16.49
C SER A 135 -3.32 -23.43 17.90
N ARG A 136 -3.37 -22.56 18.92
CA ARG A 136 -3.45 -22.98 20.31
C ARG A 136 -4.76 -23.69 20.62
N ASP A 137 -5.88 -23.18 20.12
CA ASP A 137 -7.19 -23.76 20.36
C ASP A 137 -7.29 -25.18 19.75
N LEU A 138 -6.81 -25.37 18.51
CA LEU A 138 -6.74 -26.69 17.86
C LEU A 138 -5.84 -27.68 18.64
N ASP A 139 -4.69 -27.22 19.15
CA ASP A 139 -3.78 -28.07 19.93
C ASP A 139 -4.38 -28.48 21.28
N LEU A 140 -5.12 -27.57 21.93
CA LEU A 140 -5.84 -27.84 23.17
C LEU A 140 -6.99 -28.83 22.96
N GLU A 141 -7.78 -28.66 21.90
CA GLU A 141 -8.88 -29.57 21.55
C GLU A 141 -8.35 -30.98 21.23
N ALA A 142 -7.29 -31.09 20.42
CA ALA A 142 -6.64 -32.36 20.14
C ALA A 142 -6.08 -33.04 21.41
N SER A 143 -5.47 -32.26 22.30
CA SER A 143 -4.94 -32.77 23.57
C SER A 143 -6.04 -33.27 24.50
N ALA A 144 -7.17 -32.55 24.57
CA ALA A 144 -8.33 -32.94 25.35
C ALA A 144 -9.00 -34.22 24.81
N ALA A 145 -9.06 -34.37 23.48
CA ALA A 145 -9.54 -35.59 22.84
C ALA A 145 -8.63 -36.80 23.10
N ALA A 146 -7.30 -36.59 23.10
CA ALA A 146 -6.31 -37.65 23.36
C ALA A 146 -6.23 -38.07 24.84
N HIS A 147 -6.43 -37.13 25.78
CA HIS A 147 -6.41 -37.37 27.22
C HIS A 147 -7.71 -36.90 27.87
N PRO A 148 -8.83 -37.62 27.69
CA PRO A 148 -10.06 -37.30 28.41
C PRO A 148 -9.77 -37.46 29.89
N VAL A 149 -9.85 -36.35 30.64
CA VAL A 149 -9.72 -36.37 32.10
C VAL A 149 -10.81 -37.31 32.62
N ARG A 150 -10.42 -38.54 32.98
CA ARG A 150 -11.25 -39.46 33.76
C ARG A 150 -11.45 -38.77 35.10
N VAL A 151 -12.50 -37.95 35.22
CA VAL A 151 -13.00 -37.47 36.50
C VAL A 151 -13.23 -38.73 37.30
N ALA A 152 -12.32 -38.98 38.25
CA ALA A 152 -12.33 -40.16 39.07
C ALA A 152 -13.70 -40.22 39.74
N GLN A 153 -14.53 -41.12 39.22
CA GLN A 153 -15.71 -41.64 39.88
C GLN A 153 -15.17 -42.40 41.09
N LYS A 154 -14.75 -41.65 42.13
CA LYS A 154 -14.59 -42.19 43.47
C LYS A 154 -16.00 -42.57 43.90
N LEU A 155 -16.34 -43.78 43.53
CA LEU A 155 -17.45 -44.57 44.01
C LEU A 155 -17.60 -44.29 45.49
N ARG A 156 -18.72 -43.63 45.80
CA ARG A 156 -19.45 -43.85 47.03
C ARG A 156 -19.77 -45.35 47.09
N ALA A 157 -18.94 -46.11 47.79
CA ALA A 157 -19.21 -47.44 48.30
C ALA A 157 -18.11 -47.73 49.31
N GLY A 158 -18.34 -47.94 50.59
CA GLY A 158 -19.51 -47.95 51.46
C GLY A 158 -18.97 -47.92 52.88
#